data_AF-A0AAE0ECY0-F1
#
_entry.id   AF-A0AAE0ECY0-F1
#
_cell.length_a   1.000
_cell.length_b   1.000
_cell.length_c   1.000
_cell.angle_alpha   90.00
_cell.angle_beta   90.00
_cell.angle_gamma   90.00
#
_symmetry.space_group_name_H-M   'P 1'
#
loop_
_entity.id
_entity.type
_entity.pdbx_description
1 polymer ?
#
loop_
_entity_poly.entity_id
_entity_poly.type
_entity_poly.pdbx_seq_one_letter_code
_entity_poly.pdbx_strand_id
1 'polypeptide(L)'
;MDLSIVPHNKTQKLLRSDRHMFATSDDHAMLKQVEATHAPDGRQFDVKPLLHIVEDIFQRAAPSVPGFVQQGSTQAQLDLMDDKAYQSGFFDMLDLLSFTINKVSCEISCKCSGGGDAHATTLGIFHTLASYSWDAKVVLAMAAFALNYGEFWVVAQLYPTNPLAKSVALLKQLPEILERADTLKSKFEALSNLIKAMLDVAKCIIEFTELPAQYITPDTPEMVTATAHIPTAVYWTIRSIVACAAQIMGLVGMGHEYIVSTAESWELSSLAHKVNSIHTHLKNQLILCYKIIDEKRHFETYQALIRLIESAHIDSMKVVRALIYAKDDQLPLVILEGSTKRRAKPRCVEEEECAATNNRPGCLSRRANDSTTNVSRISPALNKDRVSI
;
A
#
# COMPACT_ATOMS: atom_id res chain seq x y z
N MET A 1 20.26 -32.37 -45.13
CA MET A 1 18.78 -32.47 -45.02
C MET A 1 18.48 -32.44 -43.55
N ASP A 2 18.04 -31.28 -43.10
CA ASP A 2 17.93 -30.88 -41.70
C ASP A 2 16.82 -31.62 -40.94
N LEU A 3 17.13 -32.01 -39.71
CA LEU A 3 16.17 -32.38 -38.67
C LEU A 3 16.20 -31.27 -37.61
N SER A 4 15.29 -30.31 -37.74
CA SER A 4 15.01 -29.29 -36.73
C SER A 4 13.94 -29.80 -35.76
N ILE A 5 14.34 -30.12 -34.55
CA ILE A 5 13.46 -30.39 -33.40
C ILE A 5 13.08 -29.04 -32.79
N VAL A 6 11.81 -28.66 -32.90
CA VAL A 6 11.23 -27.49 -32.22
C VAL A 6 10.73 -27.91 -30.83
N PRO A 7 11.07 -27.22 -29.73
CA PRO A 7 10.47 -27.50 -28.44
C PRO A 7 9.17 -26.70 -28.28
N HIS A 8 8.05 -27.39 -28.10
CA HIS A 8 6.75 -26.77 -27.78
C HIS A 8 6.22 -27.30 -26.43
N ASN A 9 5.60 -26.40 -25.66
CA ASN A 9 4.55 -26.68 -24.66
C ASN A 9 4.88 -27.22 -23.25
N LYS A 10 5.92 -26.69 -22.58
CA LYS A 10 6.01 -26.81 -21.11
C LYS A 10 5.50 -25.58 -20.36
N THR A 11 5.77 -24.37 -20.84
CA THR A 11 5.38 -23.10 -20.22
C THR A 11 3.87 -22.83 -20.25
N GLN A 12 3.18 -23.14 -21.36
CA GLN A 12 1.72 -22.98 -21.46
C GLN A 12 0.93 -23.93 -20.55
N LYS A 13 1.45 -25.14 -20.27
CA LYS A 13 0.78 -26.07 -19.34
C LYS A 13 0.91 -25.63 -17.89
N LEU A 14 2.06 -25.04 -17.50
CA LEU A 14 2.28 -24.54 -16.15
C LEU A 14 1.39 -23.33 -15.83
N LEU A 15 1.31 -22.36 -16.76
CA LEU A 15 0.41 -21.19 -16.67
C LEU A 15 -1.07 -21.59 -16.56
N ARG A 16 -1.47 -22.68 -17.21
CA ARG A 16 -2.84 -23.19 -17.14
C ARG A 16 -3.14 -23.88 -15.81
N SER A 17 -2.15 -24.54 -15.22
CA SER A 17 -2.28 -25.23 -13.93
C SER A 17 -2.41 -24.24 -12.77
N ASP A 18 -1.65 -23.15 -12.77
CA ASP A 18 -1.72 -22.14 -11.69
C ASP A 18 -3.02 -21.31 -11.75
N ARG A 19 -3.51 -21.00 -12.96
CA ARG A 19 -4.84 -20.38 -13.17
C ARG A 19 -5.99 -21.16 -12.53
N HIS A 20 -5.85 -22.48 -12.36
CA HIS A 20 -6.91 -23.35 -11.88
C HIS A 20 -6.90 -23.61 -10.36
N MET A 21 -5.90 -23.16 -9.59
CA MET A 21 -5.84 -23.50 -8.16
C MET A 21 -6.97 -22.91 -7.32
N PHE A 22 -7.63 -21.84 -7.77
CA PHE A 22 -8.60 -21.09 -6.96
C PHE A 22 -10.03 -21.04 -7.55
N ALA A 23 -10.27 -21.71 -8.67
CA ALA A 23 -11.51 -21.61 -9.43
C ALA A 23 -12.15 -22.97 -9.66
N THR A 24 -13.41 -23.14 -9.23
CA THR A 24 -14.26 -24.23 -9.70
C THR A 24 -14.61 -24.02 -11.17
N SER A 25 -15.20 -25.02 -11.84
CA SER A 25 -15.62 -24.90 -13.24
C SER A 25 -16.55 -23.70 -13.47
N ASP A 26 -17.42 -23.41 -12.51
CA ASP A 26 -18.38 -22.30 -12.57
C ASP A 26 -17.69 -20.94 -12.36
N ASP A 27 -16.70 -20.88 -11.46
CA ASP A 27 -15.88 -19.69 -11.26
C ASP A 27 -15.23 -19.24 -12.57
N HIS A 28 -14.70 -20.18 -13.34
CA HIS A 28 -14.05 -19.85 -14.62
C HIS A 28 -15.03 -19.29 -15.67
N ALA A 29 -16.29 -19.75 -15.69
CA ALA A 29 -17.30 -19.18 -16.58
C ALA A 29 -17.69 -17.76 -16.17
N MET A 30 -17.87 -17.52 -14.86
CA MET A 30 -18.14 -16.20 -14.29
C MET A 30 -17.01 -15.21 -14.57
N LEU A 31 -15.75 -15.63 -14.37
CA LEU A 31 -14.59 -14.79 -14.63
C LEU A 31 -14.49 -14.38 -16.11
N LYS A 32 -14.79 -15.29 -17.04
CA LYS A 32 -14.80 -14.95 -18.48
C LYS A 32 -15.80 -13.85 -18.82
N GLN A 33 -16.97 -13.84 -18.18
CA GLN A 33 -17.95 -12.77 -18.38
C GLN A 33 -17.39 -11.44 -17.88
N VAL A 34 -16.78 -11.44 -16.69
CA VAL A 34 -16.15 -10.24 -16.11
C VAL A 34 -14.99 -9.73 -16.98
N GLU A 35 -14.11 -10.61 -17.45
CA GLU A 35 -13.03 -10.25 -18.37
C GLU A 35 -13.56 -9.67 -19.68
N ALA A 36 -14.69 -10.17 -20.20
CA ALA A 36 -15.32 -9.64 -21.42
C ALA A 36 -15.86 -8.21 -21.23
N THR A 37 -16.13 -7.78 -19.99
CA THR A 37 -16.53 -6.38 -19.70
C THR A 37 -15.36 -5.42 -19.61
N HIS A 38 -14.13 -5.92 -19.56
CA HIS A 38 -12.94 -5.10 -19.34
C HIS A 38 -12.55 -4.34 -20.60
N ALA A 39 -12.82 -3.03 -20.63
CA ALA A 39 -12.55 -2.15 -21.77
C ALA A 39 -11.90 -0.83 -21.32
N PRO A 40 -10.64 -0.85 -20.83
CA PRO A 40 -10.00 0.33 -20.26
C PRO A 40 -9.81 1.42 -21.31
N ASP A 41 -10.13 2.67 -20.95
CA ASP A 41 -10.03 3.82 -21.85
C ASP A 41 -8.65 4.49 -21.87
N GLY A 42 -7.69 3.92 -21.13
CA GLY A 42 -6.32 4.41 -20.99
C GLY A 42 -6.13 5.47 -19.92
N ARG A 43 -7.20 5.92 -19.24
CA ARG A 43 -7.06 6.82 -18.07
C ARG A 43 -6.41 6.07 -16.91
N GLN A 44 -5.45 6.72 -16.26
CA GLN A 44 -4.83 6.26 -15.04
C GLN A 44 -5.19 7.21 -13.91
N PHE A 45 -5.56 6.64 -12.77
CA PHE A 45 -5.89 7.38 -11.56
C PHE A 45 -4.94 6.93 -10.46
N ASP A 46 -4.32 7.87 -9.75
CA ASP A 46 -3.64 7.53 -8.51
C ASP A 46 -4.71 7.23 -7.44
N VAL A 47 -5.03 5.95 -7.30
CA VAL A 47 -6.09 5.47 -6.41
C VAL A 47 -5.62 5.26 -4.97
N LYS A 48 -4.33 5.46 -4.67
CA LYS A 48 -3.77 5.23 -3.34
C LYS A 48 -4.33 6.18 -2.28
N PRO A 49 -4.45 7.50 -2.51
CA PRO A 49 -5.08 8.40 -1.54
C PRO A 49 -6.54 8.02 -1.27
N LEU A 50 -7.28 7.58 -2.30
CA LEU A 50 -8.65 7.09 -2.13
C LEU A 50 -8.69 5.81 -1.28
N LEU A 51 -7.79 4.85 -1.51
CA LEU A 51 -7.71 3.65 -0.69
C LEU A 51 -7.38 3.96 0.78
N HIS A 52 -6.56 4.99 1.06
CA HIS A 52 -6.31 5.42 2.45
C HIS A 52 -7.57 5.94 3.14
N ILE A 53 -8.42 6.72 2.45
CA ILE A 53 -9.71 7.17 2.99
C ILE A 53 -10.61 5.96 3.29
N VAL A 54 -10.66 5.00 2.36
CA VAL A 54 -11.43 3.76 2.52
C VAL A 54 -10.97 2.99 3.76
N GLU A 55 -9.66 2.85 3.94
CA GLU A 55 -9.08 2.20 5.12
C GLU A 55 -9.42 2.95 6.41
N ASP A 56 -9.30 4.29 6.43
CA ASP A 56 -9.65 5.11 7.59
C ASP A 56 -11.13 4.95 7.98
N ILE A 57 -12.04 4.93 7.00
CA ILE A 57 -13.47 4.66 7.23
C ILE A 57 -13.65 3.30 7.90
N PHE A 58 -13.07 2.23 7.35
CA PHE A 58 -13.22 0.88 7.93
C PHE A 58 -12.63 0.77 9.34
N GLN A 59 -11.49 1.43 9.60
CA GLN A 59 -10.86 1.45 10.92
C GLN A 59 -11.72 2.18 11.96
N ARG A 60 -12.31 3.32 11.61
CA ARG A 60 -13.17 4.11 12.52
C ARG A 60 -14.56 3.54 12.71
N ALA A 61 -15.07 2.86 11.69
CA ALA A 61 -16.38 2.21 11.72
C ALA A 61 -16.34 0.83 12.40
N ALA A 62 -15.16 0.30 12.76
CA ALA A 62 -15.07 -0.93 13.54
C ALA A 62 -15.73 -0.73 14.93
N PRO A 63 -16.67 -1.59 15.35
CA PRO A 63 -17.32 -1.46 16.64
C PRO A 63 -16.29 -1.54 17.76
N SER A 64 -16.19 -0.47 18.55
CA SER A 64 -15.42 -0.45 19.78
C SER A 64 -16.06 -1.39 20.79
N VAL A 65 -15.57 -2.64 20.81
CA VAL A 65 -15.86 -3.58 21.89
C VAL A 65 -15.38 -2.92 23.20
N PRO A 66 -16.24 -2.79 24.25
CA PRO A 66 -15.82 -2.24 25.53
C PRO A 66 -14.63 -3.06 26.07
N GLY A 67 -13.45 -2.44 26.15
CA GLY A 67 -12.22 -3.07 26.65
C GLY A 67 -11.05 -3.14 25.65
N PHE A 68 -11.23 -2.81 24.38
CA PHE A 68 -10.11 -2.64 23.45
C PHE A 68 -9.74 -1.15 23.36
N VAL A 69 -8.66 -0.77 24.05
CA VAL A 69 -8.09 0.58 23.97
C VAL A 69 -7.76 0.87 22.50
N GLN A 70 -8.34 1.95 21.98
CA GLN A 70 -8.02 2.51 20.68
C GLN A 70 -6.56 2.98 20.72
N GLN A 71 -5.65 2.11 20.31
CA GLN A 71 -4.24 2.45 20.22
C GLN A 71 -4.08 3.36 18.99
N GLY A 72 -4.04 4.67 19.27
CA GLY A 72 -3.90 5.69 18.25
C GLY A 72 -2.71 5.40 17.35
N SER A 73 -2.96 5.31 16.04
CA SER A 73 -1.91 5.36 15.02
C SER A 73 -2.51 5.64 13.64
N THR A 74 -2.91 6.90 13.40
CA THR A 74 -3.07 7.45 12.04
C THR A 74 -3.14 8.98 11.99
N GLN A 75 -3.11 9.69 13.12
CA GLN A 75 -3.00 11.17 13.09
C GLN A 75 -1.74 11.63 12.32
N ALA A 76 -0.66 10.84 12.38
CA ALA A 76 0.60 11.14 11.70
C ALA A 76 0.58 10.98 10.16
N GLN A 77 -0.45 10.36 9.56
CA GLN A 77 -0.52 10.18 8.11
C GLN A 77 -1.48 11.14 7.41
N LEU A 78 -2.49 11.67 8.12
CA LEU A 78 -3.27 12.81 7.63
C LEU A 78 -2.44 14.11 7.64
N ASP A 79 -1.46 14.23 8.54
CA ASP A 79 -0.52 15.36 8.59
C ASP A 79 0.54 15.34 7.47
N LEU A 80 0.69 14.24 6.72
CA LEU A 80 1.58 14.17 5.54
C LEU A 80 0.95 14.75 4.27
N MET A 81 -0.32 15.15 4.32
CA MET A 81 -1.07 15.72 3.19
C MET A 81 -1.15 17.26 3.24
N ASP A 82 -0.23 17.96 3.91
CA ASP A 82 -0.23 19.43 4.06
C ASP A 82 0.30 20.20 2.81
N ASP A 83 0.66 19.50 1.74
CA ASP A 83 1.06 20.17 0.50
C ASP A 83 -0.19 20.56 -0.31
N LYS A 84 -0.55 21.86 -0.26
CA LYS A 84 -1.76 22.43 -0.89
C LYS A 84 -1.92 22.06 -2.38
N ALA A 85 -0.82 21.83 -3.10
CA ALA A 85 -0.87 21.41 -4.51
C ALA A 85 -1.33 19.95 -4.68
N TYR A 86 -0.89 19.04 -3.80
CA TYR A 86 -1.33 17.64 -3.78
C TYR A 86 -2.78 17.51 -3.30
N GLN A 87 -3.21 18.35 -2.35
CA GLN A 87 -4.61 18.39 -1.96
C GLN A 87 -5.52 18.83 -3.13
N SER A 88 -5.16 19.88 -3.86
CA SER A 88 -5.96 20.37 -4.99
C SER A 88 -6.18 19.30 -6.06
N GLY A 89 -5.11 18.64 -6.52
CA GLY A 89 -5.23 17.61 -7.55
C GLY A 89 -5.99 16.36 -7.07
N PHE A 90 -5.90 16.05 -5.77
CA PHE A 90 -6.67 14.96 -5.17
C PHE A 90 -8.17 15.27 -5.09
N PHE A 91 -8.56 16.49 -4.69
CA PHE A 91 -9.96 16.89 -4.66
C PHE A 91 -10.57 16.93 -6.06
N ASP A 92 -9.84 17.42 -7.06
CA ASP A 92 -10.30 17.39 -8.46
C ASP A 92 -10.53 15.96 -8.97
N MET A 93 -9.65 15.02 -8.59
CA MET A 93 -9.82 13.59 -8.90
C MET A 93 -11.02 12.99 -8.16
N LEU A 94 -11.16 13.29 -6.87
CA LEU A 94 -12.32 12.86 -6.10
C LEU A 94 -13.61 13.37 -6.73
N ASP A 95 -13.68 14.62 -7.17
CA ASP A 95 -14.89 15.17 -7.81
C ASP A 95 -15.23 14.41 -9.10
N LEU A 96 -14.23 14.07 -9.91
CA LEU A 96 -14.41 13.27 -11.11
C LEU A 96 -14.88 11.83 -10.81
N LEU A 97 -14.35 11.21 -9.75
CA LEU A 97 -14.68 9.84 -9.37
C LEU A 97 -15.96 9.75 -8.52
N SER A 98 -16.36 10.83 -7.85
CA SER A 98 -17.48 10.88 -6.91
C SER A 98 -18.77 10.42 -7.54
N PHE A 99 -19.07 10.85 -8.77
CA PHE A 99 -20.25 10.38 -9.51
C PHE A 99 -20.23 8.85 -9.71
N THR A 100 -19.08 8.29 -10.12
CA THR A 100 -18.91 6.86 -10.33
C THR A 100 -19.04 6.09 -9.02
N ILE A 101 -18.40 6.57 -7.95
CA ILE A 101 -18.48 5.97 -6.60
C ILE A 101 -19.93 5.95 -6.12
N ASN A 102 -20.66 7.06 -6.25
CA ASN A 102 -22.06 7.13 -5.85
C ASN A 102 -22.94 6.19 -6.67
N LYS A 103 -22.72 6.12 -7.99
CA LYS A 103 -23.44 5.20 -8.87
C LYS A 103 -23.25 3.74 -8.47
N VAL A 104 -22.02 3.33 -8.19
CA VAL A 104 -21.71 1.97 -7.71
C VAL A 104 -22.30 1.73 -6.32
N SER A 105 -22.26 2.73 -5.43
CA SER A 105 -22.84 2.66 -4.09
C SER A 105 -24.35 2.43 -4.15
N CYS A 106 -25.06 3.18 -4.99
CA CYS A 106 -26.48 2.98 -5.25
C CYS A 106 -26.78 1.60 -5.85
N GLU A 107 -25.95 1.14 -6.80
CA GLU A 107 -26.11 -0.19 -7.40
C GLU A 107 -26.00 -1.31 -6.35
N ILE A 108 -25.00 -1.22 -5.46
CA ILE A 108 -24.83 -2.11 -4.31
C ILE A 108 -26.09 -2.08 -3.42
N SER A 109 -26.54 -0.89 -3.01
CA SER A 109 -27.66 -0.74 -2.07
C SER A 109 -29.01 -1.17 -2.64
N CYS A 110 -29.30 -0.82 -3.90
CA CYS A 110 -30.58 -1.15 -4.54
C CYS A 110 -30.73 -2.64 -4.86
N LYS A 111 -29.65 -3.31 -5.32
CA LYS A 111 -29.75 -4.69 -5.80
C LYS A 111 -29.64 -5.74 -4.69
N CYS A 112 -28.97 -5.41 -3.59
CA CYS A 112 -28.88 -6.29 -2.43
C CYS A 112 -30.14 -6.27 -1.54
N SER A 113 -30.99 -5.25 -1.64
CA SER A 113 -32.24 -5.15 -0.85
C SER A 113 -33.34 -6.14 -1.29
N GLY A 114 -33.22 -6.76 -2.48
CA GLY A 114 -34.27 -7.58 -3.08
C GLY A 114 -33.96 -9.08 -3.23
N GLY A 115 -32.94 -9.60 -2.52
CA GLY A 115 -32.50 -10.99 -2.68
C GLY A 115 -31.95 -11.31 -4.08
N GLY A 116 -31.42 -10.30 -4.77
CA GLY A 116 -30.91 -10.44 -6.14
C GLY A 116 -29.69 -11.36 -6.23
N ASP A 117 -29.49 -11.96 -7.40
CA ASP A 117 -28.29 -12.74 -7.69
C ASP A 117 -27.04 -11.88 -7.51
N ALA A 118 -26.21 -12.23 -6.54
CA ALA A 118 -25.05 -11.44 -6.21
C ALA A 118 -23.93 -11.55 -7.27
N HIS A 119 -23.94 -12.57 -8.14
CA HIS A 119 -23.10 -12.54 -9.34
C HIS A 119 -23.57 -11.47 -10.34
N ALA A 120 -24.88 -11.40 -10.64
CA ALA A 120 -25.44 -10.35 -11.50
C ALA A 120 -25.16 -8.93 -10.98
N THR A 121 -25.27 -8.69 -9.67
CA THR A 121 -24.89 -7.40 -9.06
C THR A 121 -23.40 -7.10 -9.25
N THR A 122 -22.53 -8.10 -9.03
CA THR A 122 -21.10 -7.96 -9.30
C THR A 122 -20.82 -7.60 -10.76
N LEU A 123 -21.50 -8.26 -11.71
CA LEU A 123 -21.35 -7.99 -13.14
C LEU A 123 -21.82 -6.57 -13.50
N GLY A 124 -22.92 -6.09 -12.90
CA GLY A 124 -23.40 -4.72 -13.05
C GLY A 124 -22.37 -3.68 -12.60
N ILE A 125 -21.73 -3.90 -11.45
CA ILE A 125 -20.60 -3.07 -10.98
C ILE A 125 -19.45 -3.07 -11.99
N PHE A 126 -19.09 -4.25 -12.53
CA PHE A 126 -18.04 -4.34 -13.56
C PHE A 126 -18.39 -3.59 -14.84
N HIS A 127 -19.65 -3.63 -15.28
CA HIS A 127 -20.11 -2.83 -16.42
C HIS A 127 -20.02 -1.32 -16.13
N THR A 128 -20.42 -0.89 -14.94
CA THR A 128 -20.28 0.52 -14.52
C THR A 128 -18.81 0.96 -14.51
N LEU A 129 -17.89 0.06 -14.14
CA LEU A 129 -16.46 0.32 -14.05
C LEU A 129 -15.65 -0.16 -15.26
N ALA A 130 -16.30 -0.47 -16.39
CA ALA A 130 -15.69 -1.12 -17.54
C ALA A 130 -14.45 -0.39 -18.07
N SER A 131 -14.51 0.95 -18.09
CA SER A 131 -13.48 1.85 -18.60
C SER A 131 -12.24 2.01 -17.71
N TYR A 132 -12.28 1.54 -16.48
CA TYR A 132 -11.19 1.72 -15.51
C TYR A 132 -10.16 0.57 -15.56
N SER A 133 -8.94 0.80 -15.09
CA SER A 133 -7.96 -0.28 -14.85
C SER A 133 -8.42 -1.21 -13.71
N TRP A 134 -7.80 -2.38 -13.56
CA TRP A 134 -8.19 -3.37 -12.54
C TRP A 134 -8.00 -2.87 -11.10
N ASP A 135 -6.90 -2.17 -10.84
CA ASP A 135 -6.60 -1.45 -9.60
C ASP A 135 -7.66 -0.38 -9.30
N ALA A 136 -8.02 0.45 -10.28
CA ALA A 136 -9.06 1.44 -10.10
C ALA A 136 -10.45 0.82 -9.89
N LYS A 137 -10.78 -0.26 -10.60
CA LYS A 137 -12.04 -1.01 -10.40
C LYS A 137 -12.18 -1.47 -8.94
N VAL A 138 -11.14 -2.08 -8.37
CA VAL A 138 -11.21 -2.57 -6.98
C VAL A 138 -11.32 -1.42 -5.97
N VAL A 139 -10.56 -0.34 -6.15
CA VAL A 139 -10.61 0.79 -5.20
C VAL A 139 -11.93 1.55 -5.29
N LEU A 140 -12.47 1.77 -6.48
CA LEU A 140 -13.78 2.45 -6.65
C LEU A 140 -14.92 1.63 -6.05
N ALA A 141 -14.92 0.31 -6.23
CA ALA A 141 -15.90 -0.56 -5.60
C ALA A 141 -15.74 -0.57 -4.06
N MET A 142 -14.49 -0.62 -3.55
CA MET A 142 -14.21 -0.52 -2.12
C MET A 142 -14.66 0.82 -1.53
N ALA A 143 -14.47 1.94 -2.25
CA ALA A 143 -14.93 3.26 -1.84
C ALA A 143 -16.46 3.35 -1.78
N ALA A 144 -17.14 2.83 -2.80
CA ALA A 144 -18.61 2.75 -2.82
C ALA A 144 -19.16 1.92 -1.66
N PHE A 145 -18.49 0.82 -1.31
CA PHE A 145 -18.83 0.02 -0.15
C PHE A 145 -18.53 0.73 1.18
N ALA A 146 -17.39 1.41 1.28
CA ALA A 146 -17.02 2.18 2.46
C ALA A 146 -18.03 3.29 2.77
N LEU A 147 -18.63 3.93 1.76
CA LEU A 147 -19.74 4.87 1.95
C LEU A 147 -20.93 4.19 2.64
N ASN A 148 -21.41 3.08 2.08
CA ASN A 148 -22.55 2.34 2.64
C ASN A 148 -22.25 1.83 4.06
N TYR A 149 -21.04 1.32 4.30
CA TYR A 149 -20.59 0.85 5.60
C TYR A 149 -20.49 1.98 6.64
N GLY A 150 -19.85 3.08 6.26
CA GLY A 150 -19.67 4.26 7.11
C GLY A 150 -20.99 4.91 7.48
N GLU A 151 -21.92 5.08 6.53
CA GLU A 151 -23.25 5.63 6.79
C GLU A 151 -24.05 4.82 7.83
N PHE A 152 -23.92 3.49 7.80
CA PHE A 152 -24.52 2.64 8.81
C PHE A 152 -23.88 2.87 10.19
N TRP A 153 -22.55 2.78 10.27
CA TRP A 153 -21.83 2.83 11.55
C TRP A 153 -21.83 4.22 12.19
N VAL A 154 -21.81 5.30 11.42
CA VAL A 154 -21.92 6.67 11.96
C VAL A 154 -23.25 6.85 12.68
N VAL A 155 -24.35 6.36 12.10
CA VAL A 155 -25.67 6.40 12.76
C VAL A 155 -25.67 5.52 14.01
N ALA A 156 -25.08 4.33 13.95
CA ALA A 156 -25.01 3.41 15.09
C ALA A 156 -24.21 3.98 16.27
N GLN A 157 -23.06 4.59 16.00
CA GLN A 157 -22.19 5.17 17.02
C GLN A 157 -22.78 6.43 17.65
N LEU A 158 -23.49 7.26 16.86
CA LEU A 158 -24.09 8.51 17.35
C LEU A 158 -25.50 8.34 17.92
N TYR A 159 -26.11 7.16 17.78
CA TYR A 159 -27.43 6.85 18.33
C TYR A 159 -27.65 7.28 19.80
N PRO A 160 -26.73 7.01 20.77
CA PRO A 160 -26.96 7.37 22.17
C PRO A 160 -26.82 8.86 22.47
N THR A 161 -26.15 9.65 21.61
CA THR A 161 -25.74 11.04 21.93
C THR A 161 -26.40 12.09 21.04
N ASN A 162 -26.77 11.74 19.81
CA ASN A 162 -27.20 12.71 18.80
C ASN A 162 -28.71 12.53 18.46
N PRO A 163 -29.56 13.55 18.67
CA PRO A 163 -31.00 13.46 18.37
C PRO A 163 -31.36 13.16 16.90
N LEU A 164 -30.58 13.67 15.95
CA LEU A 164 -30.76 13.39 14.53
C LEU A 164 -30.43 11.92 14.23
N ALA A 165 -29.27 11.44 14.72
CA ALA A 165 -28.90 10.02 14.58
C ALA A 165 -29.94 9.11 15.23
N LYS A 166 -30.51 9.49 16.38
CA LYS A 166 -31.60 8.76 17.04
C LYS A 166 -32.84 8.66 16.15
N SER A 167 -33.24 9.75 15.51
CA SER A 167 -34.39 9.76 14.59
C SER A 167 -34.16 8.90 13.36
N VAL A 168 -32.97 8.97 12.76
CA VAL A 168 -32.58 8.13 11.62
C VAL A 168 -32.50 6.65 12.01
N ALA A 169 -31.92 6.33 13.16
CA ALA A 169 -31.81 4.97 13.69
C ALA A 169 -33.17 4.33 13.94
N LEU A 170 -34.16 5.09 14.43
CA LEU A 170 -35.53 4.62 14.61
C LEU A 170 -36.18 4.23 13.27
N LEU A 171 -36.01 5.04 12.23
CA LEU A 171 -36.51 4.71 10.88
C LEU A 171 -35.80 3.50 10.29
N LYS A 172 -34.53 3.30 10.62
CA LYS A 172 -33.70 2.15 10.24
C LYS A 172 -33.90 0.91 11.15
N GLN A 173 -34.81 0.95 12.13
CA GLN A 173 -35.04 -0.11 13.12
C GLN A 173 -33.77 -0.59 13.85
N LEU A 174 -32.77 0.29 13.97
CA LEU A 174 -31.47 -0.04 14.54
C LEU A 174 -31.50 -0.46 16.02
N PRO A 175 -32.36 0.11 16.90
CA PRO A 175 -32.38 -0.27 18.32
C PRO A 175 -32.57 -1.77 18.56
N GLU A 176 -33.42 -2.42 17.77
CA GLU A 176 -33.67 -3.88 17.88
C GLU A 176 -32.46 -4.74 17.48
N ILE A 177 -31.59 -4.21 16.62
CA ILE A 177 -30.34 -4.85 16.19
C ILE A 177 -29.30 -4.70 17.31
N LEU A 178 -29.22 -3.53 17.92
CA LEU A 178 -28.27 -3.25 19.01
C LEU A 178 -28.60 -4.05 20.27
N GLU A 179 -29.88 -4.27 20.58
CA GLU A 179 -30.31 -5.17 21.65
C GLU A 179 -29.89 -6.64 21.41
N ARG A 180 -29.67 -7.03 20.15
CA ARG A 180 -29.20 -8.35 19.74
C ARG A 180 -27.69 -8.42 19.48
N ALA A 181 -26.92 -7.38 19.83
CA ALA A 181 -25.51 -7.27 19.50
C ALA A 181 -24.67 -8.50 19.91
N ASP A 182 -24.93 -9.08 21.08
CA ASP A 182 -24.21 -10.28 21.56
C ASP A 182 -24.42 -11.49 20.65
N THR A 183 -25.61 -11.64 20.06
CA THR A 183 -25.92 -12.72 19.11
C THR A 183 -25.35 -12.48 17.72
N LEU A 184 -25.11 -11.21 17.36
CA LEU A 184 -24.57 -10.79 16.07
C LEU A 184 -23.05 -10.64 16.07
N LYS A 185 -22.40 -10.80 17.22
CA LYS A 185 -20.95 -10.64 17.39
C LYS A 185 -20.15 -11.47 16.38
N SER A 186 -20.47 -12.74 16.20
CA SER A 186 -19.78 -13.62 15.25
C SER A 186 -20.00 -13.20 13.80
N LYS A 187 -21.17 -12.63 13.46
CA LYS A 187 -21.45 -12.07 12.13
C LYS A 187 -20.62 -10.81 11.87
N PHE A 188 -20.53 -9.91 12.86
CA PHE A 188 -19.68 -8.72 12.75
C PHE A 188 -18.19 -9.08 12.67
N GLU A 189 -17.75 -10.11 13.40
CA GLU A 189 -16.38 -10.62 13.32
C GLU A 189 -16.07 -11.20 11.93
N ALA A 190 -16.96 -12.05 11.38
CA ALA A 190 -16.81 -12.58 10.03
C ALA A 190 -16.76 -11.46 8.97
N LEU A 191 -17.62 -10.44 9.12
CA LEU A 191 -17.63 -9.27 8.25
C LEU A 191 -16.33 -8.46 8.35
N SER A 192 -15.84 -8.18 9.57
CA SER A 192 -14.58 -7.47 9.80
C SER A 192 -13.38 -8.21 9.21
N ASN A 193 -13.33 -9.53 9.39
CA ASN A 193 -12.30 -10.38 8.81
C ASN A 193 -12.32 -10.36 7.28
N LEU A 194 -13.51 -10.37 6.65
CA LEU A 194 -13.64 -10.26 5.21
C LEU A 194 -13.23 -8.87 4.71
N ILE A 195 -13.62 -7.79 5.38
CA ILE A 195 -13.19 -6.42 5.05
C ILE A 195 -11.66 -6.31 5.07
N LYS A 196 -11.03 -6.86 6.11
CA LYS A 196 -9.56 -6.87 6.21
C LYS A 196 -8.93 -7.64 5.04
N ALA A 197 -9.44 -8.82 4.71
CA ALA A 197 -8.94 -9.61 3.58
C ALA A 197 -9.08 -8.85 2.25
N MET A 198 -10.20 -8.15 2.04
CA MET A 198 -10.42 -7.32 0.85
C MET A 198 -9.45 -6.13 0.77
N LEU A 199 -9.18 -5.46 1.90
CA LEU A 199 -8.18 -4.38 1.98
C LEU A 199 -6.78 -4.89 1.66
N ASP A 200 -6.38 -6.04 2.21
CA ASP A 200 -5.07 -6.64 1.96
C ASP A 200 -4.88 -6.99 0.47
N VAL A 201 -5.92 -7.53 -0.19
CA VAL A 201 -5.91 -7.75 -1.65
C VAL A 201 -5.78 -6.43 -2.41
N ALA A 202 -6.57 -5.41 -2.06
CA ALA A 202 -6.54 -4.12 -2.75
C ALA A 202 -5.16 -3.46 -2.65
N LYS A 203 -4.55 -3.45 -1.45
CA LYS A 203 -3.18 -2.96 -1.23
C LYS A 203 -2.17 -3.72 -2.08
N CYS A 204 -2.23 -5.06 -2.05
CA CYS A 204 -1.33 -5.90 -2.82
C CYS A 204 -1.44 -5.64 -4.33
N ILE A 205 -2.65 -5.45 -4.88
CA ILE A 205 -2.87 -5.09 -6.28
C ILE A 205 -2.22 -3.73 -6.61
N ILE A 206 -2.38 -2.72 -5.75
CA ILE A 206 -1.75 -1.41 -5.96
C ILE A 206 -0.23 -1.50 -5.89
N GLU A 207 0.34 -2.28 -4.97
CA GLU A 207 1.79 -2.48 -4.89
C GLU A 207 2.38 -3.04 -6.19
N PHE A 208 1.66 -3.91 -6.92
CA PHE A 208 2.09 -4.35 -8.25
C PHE A 208 2.16 -3.22 -9.27
N THR A 209 1.28 -2.22 -9.19
CA THR A 209 1.31 -1.05 -10.09
C THR A 209 2.44 -0.08 -9.78
N GLU A 210 3.01 -0.13 -8.57
CA GLU A 210 4.12 0.71 -8.12
C GLU A 210 5.50 0.09 -8.37
N LEU A 211 5.57 -1.13 -8.91
CA LEU A 211 6.85 -1.80 -9.14
C LEU A 211 7.69 -1.03 -10.18
N PRO A 212 8.99 -0.80 -9.93
CA PRO A 212 9.84 -0.04 -10.86
C PRO A 212 9.94 -0.73 -12.23
N ALA A 213 9.36 -0.09 -13.25
CA ALA A 213 9.35 -0.59 -14.63
C ALA A 213 10.76 -0.79 -15.23
N GLN A 214 11.77 -0.11 -14.67
CA GLN A 214 13.17 -0.27 -15.07
C GLN A 214 13.74 -1.66 -14.72
N TYR A 215 13.20 -2.31 -13.69
CA TYR A 215 13.69 -3.59 -13.20
C TYR A 215 12.77 -4.76 -13.54
N ILE A 216 11.47 -4.52 -13.63
CA ILE A 216 10.49 -5.55 -13.96
C ILE A 216 9.65 -5.10 -15.15
N THR A 217 9.61 -5.96 -16.16
CA THR A 217 8.75 -5.79 -17.33
C THR A 217 7.50 -6.68 -17.18
N PRO A 218 6.41 -6.35 -17.88
CA PRO A 218 5.21 -7.19 -17.92
C PRO A 218 5.46 -8.64 -18.36
N ASP A 219 6.57 -8.89 -19.06
CA ASP A 219 6.94 -10.19 -19.61
C ASP A 219 7.70 -11.10 -18.62
N THR A 220 8.05 -10.61 -17.42
CA THR A 220 8.68 -11.49 -16.42
C THR A 220 7.69 -12.57 -15.99
N PRO A 221 8.12 -13.85 -15.86
CA PRO A 221 7.22 -14.95 -15.51
C PRO A 221 6.35 -14.67 -14.29
N GLU A 222 6.92 -14.03 -13.27
CA GLU A 222 6.26 -13.67 -12.02
C GLU A 222 5.15 -12.64 -12.24
N MET A 223 5.41 -11.64 -13.08
CA MET A 223 4.48 -10.57 -13.45
C MET A 223 3.37 -11.10 -14.38
N VAL A 224 3.70 -12.01 -15.30
CA VAL A 224 2.71 -12.68 -16.16
C VAL A 224 1.73 -13.48 -15.31
N THR A 225 2.23 -14.25 -14.33
CA THR A 225 1.37 -14.99 -13.41
C THR A 225 0.53 -14.06 -12.55
N ALA A 226 1.12 -12.98 -11.99
CA ALA A 226 0.38 -12.00 -11.20
C ALA A 226 -0.73 -11.31 -12.01
N THR A 227 -0.40 -10.81 -13.22
CA THR A 227 -1.35 -10.13 -14.12
C THR A 227 -2.49 -11.05 -14.55
N ALA A 228 -2.22 -12.34 -14.71
CA ALA A 228 -3.26 -13.34 -14.98
C ALA A 228 -4.21 -13.59 -13.81
N HIS A 229 -3.78 -13.32 -12.57
CA HIS A 229 -4.58 -13.53 -11.35
C HIS A 229 -5.24 -12.26 -10.82
N ILE A 230 -4.82 -11.07 -11.26
CA ILE A 230 -5.42 -9.79 -10.87
C ILE A 230 -6.94 -9.74 -11.18
N PRO A 231 -7.43 -10.10 -12.39
CA PRO A 231 -8.88 -10.10 -12.68
C PRO A 231 -9.68 -10.98 -11.71
N THR A 232 -9.14 -12.17 -11.39
CA THR A 232 -9.71 -13.08 -10.40
C THR A 232 -9.81 -12.43 -9.03
N ALA A 233 -8.73 -11.79 -8.58
CA ALA A 233 -8.69 -11.12 -7.29
C ALA A 233 -9.70 -9.98 -7.21
N VAL A 234 -9.78 -9.13 -8.25
CA VAL A 234 -10.76 -8.03 -8.31
C VAL A 234 -12.19 -8.58 -8.30
N TYR A 235 -12.48 -9.65 -9.04
CA TYR A 235 -13.79 -10.28 -9.03
C TYR A 235 -14.19 -10.76 -7.63
N TRP A 236 -13.33 -11.53 -6.95
CA TRP A 236 -13.66 -12.05 -5.62
C TRP A 236 -13.77 -10.95 -4.57
N THR A 237 -13.00 -9.86 -4.70
CA THR A 237 -13.13 -8.69 -3.83
C THR A 237 -14.46 -7.96 -4.05
N ILE A 238 -14.87 -7.68 -5.29
CA ILE A 238 -16.16 -7.03 -5.56
C ILE A 238 -17.34 -7.93 -5.19
N ARG A 239 -17.22 -9.24 -5.43
CA ARG A 239 -18.24 -10.21 -5.00
C ARG A 239 -18.39 -10.26 -3.48
N SER A 240 -17.28 -10.10 -2.76
CA SER A 240 -17.25 -10.01 -1.30
C SER A 240 -17.84 -8.69 -0.78
N ILE A 241 -17.59 -7.56 -1.46
CA ILE A 241 -18.27 -6.28 -1.20
C ILE A 241 -19.79 -6.45 -1.26
N VAL A 242 -20.31 -7.07 -2.34
CA VAL A 242 -21.75 -7.30 -2.52
C VAL A 242 -22.31 -8.16 -1.39
N ALA A 243 -21.58 -9.21 -0.98
CA ALA A 243 -21.97 -10.05 0.16
C ALA A 243 -22.01 -9.25 1.48
N CYS A 244 -20.95 -8.49 1.81
CA CYS A 244 -20.92 -7.66 3.01
C CYS A 244 -22.06 -6.63 3.04
N ALA A 245 -22.33 -5.99 1.90
CA ALA A 245 -23.40 -5.00 1.79
C ALA A 245 -24.79 -5.64 2.01
N ALA A 246 -25.04 -6.80 1.40
CA ALA A 246 -26.28 -7.54 1.60
C ALA A 246 -26.50 -7.89 3.09
N GLN A 247 -25.43 -8.25 3.80
CA GLN A 247 -25.52 -8.54 5.23
C GLN A 247 -25.86 -7.31 6.05
N ILE A 248 -25.25 -6.16 5.77
CA ILE A 248 -25.56 -4.90 6.48
C ILE A 248 -26.99 -4.45 6.19
N MET A 249 -27.46 -4.58 4.95
CA MET A 249 -28.85 -4.28 4.60
C MET A 249 -29.84 -5.24 5.25
N GLY A 250 -29.50 -6.53 5.32
CA GLY A 250 -30.31 -7.53 6.02
C GLY A 250 -30.50 -7.19 7.50
N LEU A 251 -29.50 -6.56 8.13
CA LEU A 251 -29.63 -6.04 9.49
C LEU A 251 -30.62 -4.87 9.56
N VAL A 252 -30.54 -3.89 8.65
CA VAL A 252 -31.32 -2.63 8.68
C VAL A 252 -32.76 -2.77 8.16
N GLY A 253 -33.03 -3.71 7.25
CA GLY A 253 -34.24 -3.70 6.41
C GLY A 253 -35.35 -4.68 6.79
N MET A 254 -35.07 -5.71 7.60
CA MET A 254 -36.04 -6.78 7.88
C MET A 254 -36.24 -7.00 9.37
N GLY A 255 -37.11 -6.16 9.95
CA GLY A 255 -37.75 -6.45 11.23
C GLY A 255 -38.32 -7.87 11.26
N HIS A 256 -38.03 -8.56 12.35
CA HIS A 256 -38.61 -9.84 12.80
C HIS A 256 -38.49 -11.14 11.96
N GLU A 257 -38.07 -11.11 10.68
CA GLU A 257 -37.90 -12.33 9.85
C GLU A 257 -36.47 -12.59 9.35
N TYR A 258 -35.47 -11.84 9.82
CA TYR A 258 -34.07 -12.23 9.62
C TYR A 258 -33.76 -13.43 10.52
N ILE A 259 -34.13 -14.62 10.06
CA ILE A 259 -33.66 -15.89 10.60
C ILE A 259 -32.14 -15.74 10.70
N VAL A 260 -31.62 -15.90 11.92
CA VAL A 260 -30.19 -16.08 12.19
C VAL A 260 -29.76 -17.36 11.47
N SER A 261 -29.60 -17.29 10.16
CA SER A 261 -29.22 -18.43 9.36
C SER A 261 -27.71 -18.57 9.50
N THR A 262 -27.29 -19.73 10.00
CA THR A 262 -25.87 -20.10 10.08
C THR A 262 -25.23 -20.15 8.70
N ALA A 263 -26.03 -20.31 7.65
CA ALA A 263 -25.62 -20.27 6.24
C ALA A 263 -24.98 -18.93 5.84
N GLU A 264 -25.56 -17.80 6.22
CA GLU A 264 -25.06 -16.47 5.89
C GLU A 264 -23.69 -16.14 6.53
N SER A 265 -23.47 -16.59 7.77
CA SER A 265 -22.18 -16.40 8.46
C SER A 265 -21.09 -17.30 7.88
N TRP A 266 -21.48 -18.50 7.43
CA TRP A 266 -20.60 -19.42 6.73
C TRP A 266 -20.17 -18.86 5.37
N GLU A 267 -21.06 -18.19 4.64
CA GLU A 267 -20.74 -17.56 3.36
C GLU A 267 -19.67 -16.47 3.48
N LEU A 268 -19.79 -15.55 4.46
CA LEU A 268 -18.77 -14.52 4.70
C LEU A 268 -17.42 -15.13 5.08
N SER A 269 -17.42 -16.14 5.96
CA SER A 269 -16.19 -16.82 6.38
C SER A 269 -15.53 -17.56 5.22
N SER A 270 -16.32 -18.24 4.38
CA SER A 270 -15.83 -18.92 3.18
C SER A 270 -15.22 -17.93 2.18
N LEU A 271 -15.89 -16.80 1.95
CA LEU A 271 -15.35 -15.71 1.14
C LEU A 271 -14.06 -15.15 1.74
N ALA A 272 -13.98 -14.96 3.06
CA ALA A 272 -12.78 -14.47 3.72
C ALA A 272 -11.59 -15.43 3.52
N HIS A 273 -11.82 -16.73 3.65
CA HIS A 273 -10.82 -17.74 3.32
C HIS A 273 -10.39 -17.69 1.85
N LYS A 274 -11.35 -17.55 0.92
CA LYS A 274 -11.06 -17.48 -0.52
C LYS A 274 -10.24 -16.24 -0.88
N VAL A 275 -10.66 -15.07 -0.42
CA VAL A 275 -9.96 -13.79 -0.63
C VAL A 275 -8.56 -13.82 0.01
N ASN A 276 -8.42 -14.37 1.22
CA ASN A 276 -7.10 -14.51 1.86
C ASN A 276 -6.17 -15.48 1.12
N SER A 277 -6.71 -16.56 0.56
CA SER A 277 -5.94 -17.51 -0.24
C SER A 277 -5.39 -16.83 -1.52
N ILE A 278 -6.24 -16.04 -2.19
CA ILE A 278 -5.84 -15.23 -3.34
C ILE A 278 -4.79 -14.19 -2.93
N HIS A 279 -5.00 -13.47 -1.82
CA HIS A 279 -4.03 -12.52 -1.29
C HIS A 279 -2.67 -13.18 -1.05
N THR A 280 -2.64 -14.34 -0.41
CA THR A 280 -1.40 -15.07 -0.12
C THR A 280 -0.64 -15.40 -1.41
N HIS A 281 -1.36 -15.84 -2.45
CA HIS A 281 -0.74 -16.13 -3.74
C HIS A 281 -0.16 -14.86 -4.39
N LEU A 282 -0.94 -13.78 -4.48
CA LEU A 282 -0.48 -12.51 -5.03
C LEU A 282 0.72 -11.95 -4.26
N LYS A 283 0.68 -12.02 -2.93
CA LYS A 283 1.78 -11.57 -2.07
C LYS A 283 3.06 -12.37 -2.30
N ASN A 284 2.96 -13.68 -2.50
CA ASN A 284 4.12 -14.50 -2.85
C ASN A 284 4.72 -14.09 -4.20
N GLN A 285 3.88 -13.82 -5.21
CA GLN A 285 4.34 -13.31 -6.50
C GLN A 285 5.02 -11.93 -6.36
N LEU A 286 4.48 -11.07 -5.49
CA LEU A 286 5.05 -9.75 -5.22
C LEU A 286 6.42 -9.86 -4.54
N ILE A 287 6.59 -10.77 -3.58
CA ILE A 287 7.88 -11.04 -2.93
C ILE A 287 8.92 -11.51 -3.96
N LEU A 288 8.54 -12.39 -4.89
CA LEU A 288 9.44 -12.82 -5.97
C LEU A 288 9.83 -11.65 -6.88
N CYS A 289 8.90 -10.75 -7.20
CA CYS A 289 9.20 -9.54 -7.95
C CYS A 289 10.24 -8.67 -7.22
N TYR A 290 10.05 -8.37 -5.93
CA TYR A 290 11.04 -7.60 -5.17
C TYR A 290 12.40 -8.28 -5.12
N LYS A 291 12.45 -9.60 -5.00
CA LYS A 291 13.71 -10.35 -5.05
C LYS A 291 14.45 -10.15 -6.38
N ILE A 292 13.75 -10.21 -7.51
CA ILE A 292 14.33 -9.96 -8.84
C ILE A 292 14.83 -8.53 -8.97
N ILE A 293 14.06 -7.55 -8.46
CA ILE A 293 14.46 -6.14 -8.45
C ILE A 293 15.77 -5.97 -7.68
N ASP A 294 15.87 -6.55 -6.49
CA ASP A 294 17.08 -6.46 -5.68
C ASP A 294 18.27 -7.14 -6.35
N GLU A 295 18.09 -8.33 -6.94
CA GLU A 295 19.14 -9.02 -7.69
C GLU A 295 19.67 -8.18 -8.87
N LYS A 296 18.78 -7.57 -9.66
CA LYS A 296 19.16 -6.67 -10.77
C LYS A 296 19.88 -5.42 -10.26
N ARG A 297 19.38 -4.80 -9.19
CA ARG A 297 19.99 -3.62 -8.59
C ARG A 297 21.38 -3.90 -8.04
N HIS A 298 21.57 -5.07 -7.41
CA HIS A 298 22.89 -5.52 -6.97
C HIS A 298 23.83 -5.76 -8.15
N PHE A 299 23.35 -6.39 -9.22
CA PHE A 299 24.12 -6.63 -10.42
C PHE A 299 24.54 -5.32 -11.11
N GLU A 300 23.65 -4.34 -11.23
CA GLU A 300 23.97 -3.02 -11.77
C GLU A 300 25.02 -2.28 -10.93
N THR A 301 24.88 -2.33 -9.60
CA THR A 301 25.85 -1.73 -8.67
C THR A 301 27.23 -2.39 -8.84
N TYR A 302 27.26 -3.72 -8.94
CA TYR A 302 28.48 -4.49 -9.18
C TYR A 302 29.12 -4.15 -10.53
N GLN A 303 28.33 -4.09 -11.61
CA GLN A 303 28.84 -3.70 -12.92
C GLN A 303 29.33 -2.25 -12.95
N ALA A 304 28.64 -1.33 -12.29
CA ALA A 304 29.07 0.07 -12.17
C ALA A 304 30.41 0.17 -11.44
N LEU A 305 30.63 -0.66 -10.41
CA LEU A 305 31.91 -0.73 -9.71
C LEU A 305 33.03 -1.28 -10.59
N ILE A 306 32.79 -2.35 -11.37
CA ILE A 306 33.78 -2.86 -12.34
C ILE A 306 34.14 -1.78 -13.35
N ARG A 307 33.14 -1.16 -13.98
CA ARG A 307 33.37 -0.08 -14.96
C ARG A 307 34.13 1.09 -14.35
N LEU A 308 33.86 1.40 -13.08
CA LEU A 308 34.62 2.39 -12.35
C LEU A 308 36.08 1.93 -12.29
N ILE A 309 36.39 0.78 -11.71
CA ILE A 309 37.77 0.25 -11.54
C ILE A 309 38.54 0.13 -12.87
N GLU A 310 37.87 -0.26 -13.96
CA GLU A 310 38.49 -0.43 -15.28
C GLU A 310 38.72 0.89 -16.02
N SER A 311 38.03 1.97 -15.61
CA SER A 311 38.22 3.28 -16.23
C SER A 311 39.60 3.87 -15.87
N ALA A 312 40.24 4.57 -16.82
CA ALA A 312 41.53 5.20 -16.56
C ALA A 312 41.40 6.22 -15.41
N HIS A 313 42.09 5.96 -14.31
CA HIS A 313 42.02 6.79 -13.11
C HIS A 313 43.26 7.66 -12.96
N ILE A 314 43.05 8.97 -12.89
CA ILE A 314 44.06 9.93 -12.40
C ILE A 314 44.00 10.02 -10.86
N ASP A 315 42.83 9.73 -10.26
CA ASP A 315 42.57 9.79 -8.81
C ASP A 315 41.86 8.52 -8.32
N SER A 316 42.61 7.65 -7.62
CA SER A 316 42.10 6.39 -7.03
C SER A 316 41.05 6.61 -5.94
N MET A 317 40.90 7.84 -5.44
CA MET A 317 39.95 8.15 -4.39
C MET A 317 38.50 8.01 -4.81
N LYS A 318 38.19 8.12 -6.12
CA LYS A 318 36.82 7.88 -6.61
C LYS A 318 36.41 6.42 -6.42
N VAL A 319 37.31 5.48 -6.70
CA VAL A 319 37.09 4.04 -6.47
C VAL A 319 36.95 3.74 -4.99
N VAL A 320 37.87 4.24 -4.17
CA VAL A 320 37.87 4.01 -2.71
C VAL A 320 36.60 4.60 -2.07
N ARG A 321 36.16 5.79 -2.50
CA ARG A 321 34.90 6.37 -2.01
C ARG A 321 33.69 5.53 -2.41
N ALA A 322 33.61 5.03 -3.65
CA ALA A 322 32.51 4.19 -4.10
C ALA A 322 32.44 2.85 -3.34
N LEU A 323 33.59 2.27 -2.98
CA LEU A 323 33.67 1.04 -2.18
C LEU A 323 33.27 1.24 -0.71
N ILE A 324 33.61 2.39 -0.13
CA ILE A 324 33.39 2.69 1.30
C ILE A 324 32.00 3.31 1.54
N TYR A 325 31.54 4.18 0.65
CA TYR A 325 30.29 4.94 0.76
C TYR A 325 29.27 4.44 -0.26
N ALA A 326 28.92 3.14 -0.20
CA ALA A 326 27.96 2.51 -1.13
C ALA A 326 26.51 3.05 -1.00
N LYS A 327 26.23 3.90 -0.01
CA LYS A 327 25.01 4.71 0.12
C LYS A 327 25.43 6.11 0.58
N ASP A 328 24.82 7.15 0.01
CA ASP A 328 25.09 8.56 0.36
C ASP A 328 24.88 8.90 1.85
N ASP A 329 24.26 8.00 2.63
CA ASP A 329 24.00 8.13 4.07
C ASP A 329 25.01 7.42 5.01
N GLN A 330 26.16 6.94 4.52
CA GLN A 330 27.19 6.37 5.40
C GLN A 330 27.99 7.49 6.10
N LEU A 331 27.95 7.50 7.45
CA LEU A 331 28.74 8.38 8.32
C LEU A 331 30.23 8.36 7.92
N PRO A 332 30.96 9.51 7.97
CA PRO A 332 32.35 9.56 7.57
C PRO A 332 33.22 8.64 8.45
N LEU A 333 34.17 7.96 7.81
CA LEU A 333 35.16 7.06 8.43
C LEU A 333 35.66 7.60 9.79
N VAL A 334 35.44 6.83 10.85
CA VAL A 334 35.95 7.13 12.19
C VAL A 334 37.21 6.30 12.40
N ILE A 335 38.35 6.95 12.51
CA ILE A 335 39.59 6.28 12.91
C ILE A 335 39.56 6.17 14.44
N LEU A 336 39.74 4.94 14.94
CA LEU A 336 39.95 4.64 16.35
C LEU A 336 41.45 4.52 16.61
N GLU A 337 42.09 5.62 16.98
CA GLU A 337 43.41 5.59 17.63
C GLU A 337 43.17 5.56 19.15
N GLY A 338 43.30 4.38 19.75
CA GLY A 338 43.06 4.18 21.18
C GLY A 338 41.63 4.56 21.61
N SER A 339 41.48 5.35 22.68
CA SER A 339 40.20 5.79 23.24
C SER A 339 39.61 7.06 22.58
N THR A 340 40.28 7.63 21.58
CA THR A 340 39.82 8.84 20.89
C THR A 340 39.23 8.53 19.52
N LYS A 341 37.96 8.90 19.32
CA LYS A 341 37.25 8.82 18.04
C LYS A 341 37.53 10.08 17.22
N ARG A 342 38.24 9.99 16.10
CA ARG A 342 38.49 11.14 15.21
C ARG A 342 37.84 10.93 13.84
N ARG A 343 37.13 11.95 13.35
CA ARG A 343 36.54 11.97 12.00
C ARG A 343 37.67 12.12 10.98
N ALA A 344 37.77 11.20 10.02
CA ALA A 344 38.78 11.24 8.98
C ALA A 344 38.16 11.44 7.60
N LYS A 345 38.72 12.39 6.84
CA LYS A 345 38.53 12.46 5.39
C LYS A 345 39.68 11.69 4.75
N PRO A 346 39.42 10.76 3.82
CA PRO A 346 40.50 10.10 3.13
C PRO A 346 41.26 11.18 2.32
N ARG A 347 42.60 11.22 2.44
CA ARG A 347 43.47 12.22 1.83
C ARG A 347 44.52 11.48 0.99
N CYS A 348 44.75 11.91 -0.25
CA CYS A 348 45.85 11.41 -1.06
C CYS A 348 47.17 11.79 -0.40
N VAL A 349 48.07 10.82 -0.25
CA VAL A 349 49.47 11.09 0.05
C VAL A 349 50.17 11.13 -1.31
N GLU A 350 50.56 12.33 -1.74
CA GLU A 350 51.45 12.47 -2.89
C GLU A 350 52.85 12.04 -2.42
N GLU A 351 53.45 11.06 -3.11
CA GLU A 351 54.81 10.61 -2.83
C GLU A 351 55.80 11.73 -3.18
N GLU A 352 56.39 12.38 -2.16
CA GLU A 352 57.57 13.23 -2.36
C GLU A 352 58.78 12.32 -2.66
N GLU A 353 59.18 12.29 -3.92
CA GLU A 353 60.40 11.66 -4.41
C GLU A 353 61.62 12.34 -3.77
N CYS A 354 62.25 11.67 -2.81
CA CYS A 354 63.37 12.19 -2.04
C CYS A 354 64.67 12.10 -2.88
N ALA A 355 64.93 13.11 -3.71
CA ALA A 355 66.20 13.25 -4.42
C ALA A 355 67.30 13.74 -3.47
N ALA A 356 68.25 12.86 -3.17
CA ALA A 356 69.44 13.18 -2.38
C ALA A 356 70.50 13.90 -3.23
N THR A 357 70.82 15.16 -2.93
CA THR A 357 72.16 15.74 -3.16
C THR A 357 72.46 16.95 -2.25
N ASN A 358 73.41 16.70 -1.35
CA ASN A 358 74.41 17.57 -0.72
C ASN A 358 74.30 19.12 -0.74
N ASN A 359 74.55 19.65 0.47
CA ASN A 359 75.33 20.83 0.88
C ASN A 359 74.64 22.13 1.35
N ARG A 360 74.75 22.30 2.68
CA ARG A 360 74.87 23.52 3.53
C ARG A 360 73.63 24.28 4.02
N PRO A 361 73.73 24.88 5.24
CA PRO A 361 72.60 25.12 6.12
C PRO A 361 72.17 26.59 6.19
N GLY A 362 70.89 26.79 6.49
CA GLY A 362 70.36 28.04 7.04
C GLY A 362 69.37 28.76 6.15
N CYS A 363 68.09 28.75 6.53
CA CYS A 363 67.32 29.97 6.80
C CYS A 363 65.85 29.65 7.14
N LEU A 364 65.54 29.82 8.42
CA LEU A 364 64.37 30.54 8.96
C LEU A 364 62.98 30.33 8.34
N SER A 365 62.17 29.63 9.14
CA SER A 365 60.72 29.80 9.32
C SER A 365 60.17 31.19 8.95
N ARG A 366 59.15 31.23 8.09
CA ARG A 366 58.16 32.32 8.05
C ARG A 366 56.74 31.76 8.07
N ARG A 367 56.18 31.82 9.27
CA ARG A 367 54.75 31.76 9.58
C ARG A 367 54.09 33.02 9.03
N ALA A 368 53.04 32.88 8.23
CA ALA A 368 52.08 33.95 7.94
C ALA A 368 50.71 33.50 8.45
N ASN A 369 50.38 33.96 9.67
CA ASN A 369 48.99 34.20 10.05
C ASN A 369 48.66 35.59 9.51
N ASP A 370 47.48 35.76 8.93
CA ASP A 370 46.76 37.01 9.10
C ASP A 370 45.27 36.74 9.24
N SER A 371 44.72 37.44 10.23
CA SER A 371 43.36 37.39 10.73
C SER A 371 42.87 38.83 10.82
N THR A 372 41.66 39.09 10.35
CA THR A 372 40.89 40.31 10.62
C THR A 372 39.42 39.89 10.58
N THR A 373 38.69 39.70 11.69
CA THR A 373 38.27 40.59 12.81
C THR A 373 37.16 41.58 12.44
N ASN A 374 35.96 41.37 12.99
CA ASN A 374 35.19 42.35 13.79
C ASN A 374 33.95 41.66 14.42
N VAL A 375 33.75 41.55 15.76
CA VAL A 375 33.50 42.58 16.81
C VAL A 375 32.03 43.07 16.73
N SER A 376 31.16 43.12 17.75
CA SER A 376 31.17 42.87 19.20
C SER A 376 29.78 43.14 19.85
N ARG A 377 29.56 42.65 21.09
CA ARG A 377 28.87 43.23 22.30
C ARG A 377 28.26 42.06 23.12
N ILE A 378 28.67 41.63 24.33
CA ILE A 378 28.95 42.27 25.65
C ILE A 378 27.72 43.03 26.17
N SER A 379 27.08 42.83 27.35
CA SER A 379 27.15 41.98 28.58
C SER A 379 26.00 42.49 29.52
N PRO A 380 25.90 42.29 30.88
CA PRO A 380 26.25 41.20 31.83
C PRO A 380 25.15 40.82 32.89
N ALA A 381 25.45 39.80 33.72
CA ALA A 381 25.18 39.65 35.17
C ALA A 381 23.74 39.48 35.74
N LEU A 382 23.49 38.39 36.49
CA LEU A 382 23.52 38.33 37.98
C LEU A 382 22.93 37.02 38.55
N ASN A 383 23.56 36.61 39.64
CA ASN A 383 23.33 35.46 40.51
C ASN A 383 22.08 35.63 41.42
N LYS A 384 21.31 34.55 41.71
CA LYS A 384 20.79 34.22 43.07
C LYS A 384 19.94 32.96 43.15
N ASP A 385 20.25 32.18 44.18
CA ASP A 385 19.53 31.03 44.75
C ASP A 385 18.10 31.32 45.26
N ARG A 386 17.22 30.31 45.20
CA ARG A 386 16.31 29.77 46.27
C ARG A 386 15.11 29.03 45.64
N VAL A 387 14.95 27.72 45.86
CA VAL A 387 14.22 27.08 46.98
C VAL A 387 12.71 27.35 46.97
N SER A 388 11.95 26.25 46.76
CA SER A 388 10.59 25.90 47.21
C SER A 388 9.46 26.92 47.04
N ILE A 389 8.36 26.53 46.38
CA ILE A 389 7.20 25.80 46.95
C ILE A 389 6.70 24.82 45.90
#